data_AF-A0A1H9BNB7-F1
#
_entry.id   AF-A0A1H9BNB7-F1
#
_cell.length_a   1.000
_cell.length_b   1.000
_cell.length_c   1.000
_cell.angle_alpha   90.00
_cell.angle_beta   90.00
_cell.angle_gamma   90.00
#
_symmetry.space_group_name_H-M   'P 1'
#
loop_
_entity.id
_entity.type
_entity.pdbx_description
1 polymer ?
#
loop_
_entity_poly.entity_id
_entity_poly.type
_entity_poly.pdbx_seq_one_letter_code
_entity_poly.pdbx_strand_id
1 'polypeptide(L)'
;MTQNTYFLHFKDSYVVGFHSDDIDPKFLPKGEKTIKVLTNEPTKYLGLDEKQIFLDPLPEVNHDVTDKESLDYRRQELKRLFYEIQFTKAIDEDAKELELLYDTKLREYRELKAK
;
A
#
# COMPACT_ATOMS: atom_id res chain seq x y z
N MET A 1 -5.19 -14.38 -18.08
CA MET A 1 -6.09 -13.20 -18.15
C MET A 1 -5.26 -12.01 -18.63
N THR A 2 -5.74 -11.24 -19.61
CA THR A 2 -5.04 -10.06 -20.14
C THR A 2 -5.22 -8.88 -19.19
N GLN A 3 -4.10 -8.35 -18.66
CA GLN A 3 -4.10 -7.16 -17.82
C GLN A 3 -4.18 -5.89 -18.68
N ASN A 4 -5.07 -4.97 -18.32
CA ASN A 4 -5.18 -3.67 -18.97
C ASN A 4 -4.38 -2.60 -18.21
N THR A 5 -3.91 -1.61 -18.95
CA THR A 5 -3.23 -0.44 -18.37
C THR A 5 -4.28 0.58 -17.94
N TYR A 6 -4.15 1.08 -16.71
CA TYR A 6 -4.91 2.22 -16.20
C TYR A 6 -3.98 3.22 -15.51
N PHE A 7 -4.43 4.46 -15.41
CA PHE A 7 -3.73 5.54 -14.71
C PHE A 7 -4.55 5.96 -13.50
N LEU A 8 -4.09 5.63 -12.29
CA LEU A 8 -4.74 6.03 -11.05
C LEU A 8 -4.48 7.50 -10.79
N HIS A 9 -5.53 8.26 -10.49
CA HIS A 9 -5.48 9.69 -10.22
C HIS A 9 -5.49 9.94 -8.71
N PHE A 10 -4.50 10.70 -8.25
CA PHE A 10 -4.29 11.01 -6.85
C PHE A 10 -4.57 12.46 -6.54
N LYS A 11 -5.17 12.65 -5.37
CA LYS A 11 -5.27 13.94 -4.68
C LYS A 11 -4.93 13.72 -3.22
N ASP A 12 -4.00 14.52 -2.69
CA ASP A 12 -3.58 14.45 -1.28
C ASP A 12 -3.17 13.03 -0.83
N SER A 13 -2.47 12.30 -1.71
CA SER A 13 -2.05 10.89 -1.53
C SER A 13 -3.16 9.83 -1.65
N TYR A 14 -4.42 10.19 -1.85
CA TYR A 14 -5.53 9.24 -2.03
C TYR A 14 -5.95 9.11 -3.50
N VAL A 15 -6.34 7.90 -3.92
CA VAL A 15 -6.91 7.67 -5.24
C VAL A 15 -8.33 8.23 -5.30
N VAL A 16 -8.52 9.21 -6.17
CA VAL A 16 -9.83 9.84 -6.41
C VAL A 16 -10.49 9.36 -7.71
N GLY A 17 -9.72 8.71 -8.59
CA GLY A 17 -10.21 8.25 -9.88
C GLY A 17 -9.20 7.39 -10.63
N PHE A 18 -9.57 6.97 -11.84
CA PHE A 18 -8.67 6.32 -12.78
C PHE A 18 -9.04 6.68 -14.23
N HIS A 19 -8.05 6.61 -15.11
CA HIS A 19 -8.19 6.90 -16.54
C HIS A 19 -7.66 5.75 -17.38
N SER A 20 -8.24 5.53 -18.55
CA SER A 20 -7.72 4.60 -19.56
C SER A 20 -6.53 5.19 -20.33
N ASP A 21 -6.45 6.52 -20.40
CA ASP A 21 -5.49 7.25 -21.21
C ASP A 21 -4.49 8.01 -20.33
N ASP A 22 -3.29 8.24 -20.88
CA ASP A 22 -2.25 9.03 -20.23
C ASP A 22 -2.61 10.52 -20.24
N ILE A 23 -2.49 11.18 -19.10
CA ILE A 23 -2.79 12.61 -18.93
C ILE A 23 -1.46 13.33 -18.72
N ASP A 24 -1.14 14.29 -19.59
CA ASP A 24 0.07 15.10 -19.42
C ASP A 24 0.02 15.82 -18.05
N PRO A 25 1.06 15.67 -17.20
CA PRO A 25 1.12 16.28 -15.89
C PRO A 25 0.89 17.80 -15.86
N LYS A 26 1.11 18.50 -16.97
CA LYS A 26 0.85 19.95 -17.09
C LYS A 26 -0.63 20.32 -16.99
N PHE A 27 -1.54 19.39 -17.28
CA PHE A 27 -2.98 19.60 -17.16
C PHE A 27 -3.53 19.20 -15.80
N LEU A 28 -2.71 18.61 -14.93
CA LEU A 28 -3.14 18.23 -13.59
C LEU A 28 -3.11 19.44 -12.64
N PRO A 29 -4.14 19.59 -11.78
CA PRO A 29 -4.11 20.55 -10.69
C PRO A 29 -2.87 20.37 -9.80
N LYS A 30 -2.43 21.48 -9.18
CA LYS A 30 -1.25 21.47 -8.31
C LYS A 30 -1.51 20.57 -7.10
N GLY A 31 -0.65 19.57 -6.91
CA GLY A 31 -0.78 18.58 -5.83
C GLY A 31 -1.44 17.27 -6.26
N GLU A 32 -1.91 17.18 -7.50
CA GLU A 32 -2.45 15.95 -8.09
C GLU A 32 -1.43 15.27 -9.00
N LYS A 33 -1.53 13.95 -9.12
CA LYS A 33 -0.65 13.14 -9.98
C LYS A 33 -1.37 11.92 -10.49
N THR A 34 -0.81 11.29 -11.52
CA THR A 34 -1.25 9.99 -12.03
C THR A 34 -0.15 8.94 -11.90
N ILE A 35 -0.53 7.69 -11.63
CA ILE A 35 0.40 6.54 -11.62
C ILE A 35 -0.15 5.43 -12.51
N LYS A 36 0.71 4.88 -13.35
CA LYS A 36 0.38 3.77 -14.24
C LYS A 36 0.32 2.45 -13.46
N VAL A 37 -0.76 1.70 -13.62
CA VAL A 37 -0.97 0.36 -13.03
C VAL A 37 -1.46 -0.64 -14.08
N LEU A 38 -1.14 -1.92 -13.84
CA LEU A 38 -1.65 -3.05 -14.63
C LEU A 38 -2.68 -3.79 -13.79
N THR A 39 -3.94 -3.73 -14.18
CA THR A 39 -5.05 -4.30 -13.42
C THR A 39 -6.24 -4.59 -14.32
N ASN A 40 -7.10 -5.51 -13.88
CA ASN A 40 -8.42 -5.77 -14.49
C ASN A 40 -9.52 -5.03 -13.74
N GLU A 41 -9.25 -4.61 -12.51
CA GLU A 41 -10.20 -3.99 -11.59
C GLU A 41 -9.55 -2.72 -11.02
N PRO A 42 -9.56 -1.59 -11.74
CA PRO A 42 -8.99 -0.33 -11.25
C PRO A 42 -9.82 0.32 -10.14
N THR A 43 -11.10 -0.02 -10.03
CA THR A 43 -12.03 0.50 -9.01
C THR A 43 -11.65 0.12 -7.59
N LYS A 44 -10.94 -1.00 -7.37
CA LYS A 44 -10.53 -1.45 -6.04
C LYS A 44 -9.52 -0.52 -5.35
N TYR A 45 -8.88 0.35 -6.13
CA TYR A 45 -7.93 1.32 -5.61
C TYR A 45 -8.57 2.62 -5.14
N LEU A 46 -9.85 2.87 -5.46
CA LEU A 46 -10.52 4.12 -5.08
C LEU A 46 -10.54 4.30 -3.56
N GLY A 47 -10.15 5.49 -3.09
CA GLY A 47 -10.05 5.82 -1.67
C GLY A 47 -8.83 5.23 -0.96
N LEU A 48 -8.02 4.40 -1.64
CA LEU A 48 -6.75 3.94 -1.08
C LEU A 48 -5.72 5.06 -1.05
N ASP A 49 -4.92 5.07 0.01
CA ASP A 49 -3.68 5.84 0.05
C ASP A 49 -2.66 5.25 -0.94
N GLU A 50 -1.77 6.07 -1.47
CA GLU A 50 -0.69 5.67 -2.37
C GLU A 50 0.13 4.49 -1.84
N LYS A 51 0.33 4.41 -0.52
CA LYS A 51 1.03 3.30 0.13
C LYS A 51 0.29 1.97 0.02
N GLN A 52 -1.03 2.00 -0.17
CA GLN A 52 -1.89 0.80 -0.18
C GLN A 52 -2.11 0.21 -1.58
N ILE A 53 -1.88 0.97 -2.64
CA ILE A 53 -2.11 0.53 -4.04
C ILE A 53 -1.14 -0.58 -4.45
N PHE A 54 0.00 -0.65 -3.78
CA PHE A 54 0.93 -1.74 -3.97
C PHE A 54 0.54 -2.98 -3.16
N LEU A 55 -0.40 -2.94 -2.21
CA LEU A 55 -0.76 -4.10 -1.39
C LEU A 55 -1.60 -5.16 -2.11
N ASP A 56 -1.87 -5.00 -3.40
CA ASP A 56 -2.45 -6.08 -4.18
C ASP A 56 -1.54 -7.31 -4.20
N PRO A 57 -2.10 -8.52 -4.04
CA PRO A 57 -1.34 -9.73 -4.25
C PRO A 57 -0.74 -9.68 -5.65
N LEU A 58 0.59 -9.87 -5.72
CA LEU A 58 1.31 -10.00 -6.97
C LEU A 58 0.64 -11.07 -7.84
N PRO A 59 0.63 -10.94 -9.18
CA PRO A 59 0.45 -12.13 -10.00
C PRO A 59 1.44 -13.19 -9.52
N GLU A 60 0.94 -14.42 -9.32
CA GLU A 60 1.76 -15.55 -8.91
C GLU A 60 3.04 -15.59 -9.76
N VAL A 61 4.17 -15.76 -9.08
CA VAL A 61 5.48 -15.85 -9.70
C VAL A 61 5.39 -16.89 -10.81
N ASN A 62 5.67 -16.50 -12.07
CA ASN A 62 6.02 -17.50 -13.07
C ASN A 62 7.24 -18.23 -12.50
N HIS A 63 7.05 -19.47 -12.05
CA HIS A 63 8.03 -20.31 -11.34
C HIS A 63 9.30 -20.62 -12.16
N ASP A 64 9.51 -19.96 -13.29
CA ASP A 64 10.60 -20.18 -14.24
C ASP A 64 11.80 -19.22 -14.07
N VAL A 65 11.77 -18.31 -13.09
CA VAL A 65 12.96 -17.47 -12.78
C VAL A 65 13.94 -18.26 -11.92
N THR A 66 14.64 -19.21 -12.56
CA THR A 66 15.71 -20.01 -11.95
C THR A 66 16.99 -19.19 -11.71
N ASP A 67 17.13 -18.06 -12.40
CA ASP A 67 18.27 -17.16 -12.25
C ASP A 67 18.00 -16.06 -11.21
N LYS A 68 18.54 -16.29 -10.01
CA LYS A 68 18.49 -15.35 -8.88
C LYS A 68 19.34 -14.10 -9.09
N GLU A 69 20.19 -14.05 -10.11
CA GLU A 69 20.96 -12.86 -10.45
C GLU A 69 20.25 -11.93 -11.42
N SER A 70 19.19 -12.40 -12.08
CA SER A 70 18.42 -11.60 -13.01
C SER A 70 17.86 -10.33 -12.36
N LEU A 71 17.83 -9.24 -13.11
CA LEU A 71 17.28 -7.96 -12.64
C LEU A 71 15.81 -8.08 -12.24
N ASP A 72 15.05 -8.93 -12.93
CA ASP A 72 13.65 -9.19 -12.61
C ASP A 72 13.48 -9.92 -11.28
N TYR A 73 14.32 -10.94 -11.00
CA TYR A 73 14.35 -11.58 -9.69
C TYR A 73 14.70 -10.60 -8.59
N ARG A 74 15.78 -9.81 -8.76
CA ARG A 74 16.20 -8.82 -7.77
C ARG A 74 15.13 -7.74 -7.54
N ARG A 75 14.45 -7.30 -8.60
CA ARG A 75 13.33 -6.35 -8.49
C ARG A 75 12.16 -6.95 -7.71
N GLN A 76 11.83 -8.23 -7.93
CA GLN A 76 10.80 -8.93 -7.18
C GLN A 76 11.19 -9.12 -5.71
N GLU A 77 12.44 -9.50 -5.43
CA GLU A 77 12.95 -9.68 -4.07
C GLU A 77 12.95 -8.38 -3.28
N LEU A 78 13.43 -7.27 -3.88
CA LEU A 78 13.35 -5.95 -3.25
C LEU A 78 11.91 -5.54 -2.97
N LYS A 79 10.98 -5.87 -3.87
CA LYS A 79 9.56 -5.61 -3.68
C LYS A 79 8.98 -6.43 -2.52
N ARG A 80 9.34 -7.72 -2.41
CA ARG A 80 8.98 -8.58 -1.26
C ARG A 80 9.49 -8.00 0.05
N LEU A 81 10.79 -7.66 0.12
CA LEU A 81 11.40 -7.09 1.33
C LEU A 81 10.74 -5.76 1.71
N PHE A 82 10.40 -4.94 0.72
CA PHE A 82 9.66 -3.70 0.97
C PHE A 82 8.29 -3.96 1.62
N TYR A 83 7.54 -4.97 1.18
CA TYR A 83 6.28 -5.35 1.82
C TYR A 83 6.47 -5.84 3.25
N GLU A 84 7.46 -6.70 3.49
CA GLU A 84 7.77 -7.17 4.83
C GLU A 84 8.05 -5.98 5.77
N ILE A 85 8.81 -4.99 5.30
CA ILE A 85 9.08 -3.77 6.08
C ILE A 85 7.80 -2.97 6.37
N GLN A 86 6.94 -2.76 5.37
CA GLN A 86 5.68 -2.02 5.57
C GLN A 86 4.74 -2.75 6.52
N PHE A 87 4.63 -4.07 6.37
CA PHE A 87 3.81 -4.91 7.24
C PHE A 87 4.30 -4.90 8.68
N THR A 88 5.61 -5.05 8.91
CA THR A 88 6.19 -4.96 10.26
C THR A 88 5.97 -3.57 10.87
N LYS A 89 6.06 -2.50 10.08
CA LYS A 89 5.76 -1.15 10.58
C LYS A 89 4.29 -0.98 10.99
N ALA A 90 3.36 -1.49 10.18
CA ALA A 90 1.95 -1.46 10.53
C ALA A 90 1.69 -2.23 11.84
N ILE A 91 2.30 -3.41 12.02
CA ILE A 91 2.23 -4.16 13.28
C ILE A 91 2.81 -3.36 14.45
N ASP A 92 3.93 -2.67 14.26
CA ASP A 92 4.55 -1.84 15.31
C ASP A 92 3.68 -0.62 15.69
N GLU A 93 2.99 -0.03 14.71
CA GLU A 93 2.00 1.03 14.94
C GLU A 93 0.78 0.49 15.72
N ASP A 94 0.20 -0.64 15.29
CA ASP A 94 -0.90 -1.31 15.99
C ASP A 94 -0.51 -1.71 17.42
N ALA A 95 0.73 -2.19 17.63
CA ALA A 95 1.24 -2.57 18.94
C ALA A 95 1.30 -1.37 19.90
N LYS A 96 1.69 -0.18 19.42
CA LYS A 96 1.71 1.05 20.23
C LYS A 96 0.32 1.47 20.67
N GLU A 97 -0.69 1.30 19.83
CA GLU A 97 -2.09 1.57 20.20
C GLU A 97 -2.56 0.62 21.31
N LEU A 98 -2.20 -0.66 21.22
CA LEU A 98 -2.50 -1.66 22.25
C LEU A 98 -1.77 -1.38 23.57
N GLU A 99 -0.51 -0.98 23.53
CA GLU A 99 0.24 -0.56 24.73
C GLU A 99 -0.42 0.64 25.42
N LEU A 100 -0.81 1.67 24.65
CA LEU A 100 -1.51 2.83 25.18
C LEU A 100 -2.85 2.46 25.84
N LEU A 101 -3.58 1.53 25.22
CA LEU A 101 -4.84 1.02 25.76
C LEU A 101 -4.61 0.25 27.07
N TYR A 102 -3.58 -0.59 27.11
CA TYR A 102 -3.18 -1.32 28.32
C TYR A 102 -2.86 -0.37 29.47
N ASP A 103 -2.03 0.64 29.24
CA ASP A 103 -1.63 1.61 30.27
C ASP A 103 -2.82 2.40 30.80
N THR A 104 -3.76 2.74 29.91
CA THR A 104 -5.01 3.40 30.28
C THR A 104 -5.85 2.50 31.19
N LYS A 105 -6.03 1.23 30.83
CA LYS A 105 -6.78 0.26 31.64
C LYS A 105 -6.12 -0.05 32.97
N LEU A 106 -4.79 -0.11 33.01
CA LEU A 106 -4.02 -0.33 34.24
C LEU A 106 -4.21 0.83 35.23
N ARG A 107 -4.24 2.07 34.74
CA ARG A 107 -4.50 3.26 35.56
C ARG A 107 -5.93 3.25 36.11
N GLU A 108 -6.94 3.02 35.27
CA GLU A 108 -8.34 2.90 35.69
C GLU A 108 -8.50 1.85 36.82
N TYR A 109 -7.87 0.68 36.67
CA TYR A 109 -7.88 -0.37 37.69
C TYR A 109 -7.27 0.10 39.02
N ARG A 110 -6.13 0.80 38.99
CA ARG A 110 -5.47 1.31 40.19
C ARG A 110 -6.32 2.35 40.91
N GLU A 111 -6.99 3.23 40.18
CA GLU A 111 -7.91 4.22 40.74
C GLU A 111 -9.13 3.58 41.40
N LEU A 112 -9.71 2.54 40.77
CA LEU A 112 -10.81 1.78 41.34
C LEU A 112 -10.40 1.02 42.61
N LYS A 113 -9.20 0.44 42.62
CA LYS A 113 -8.67 -0.28 43.79
C LYS A 113 -8.37 0.64 44.99
N ALA A 114 -8.10 1.91 44.74
CA ALA A 114 -7.78 2.89 45.78
C ALA A 114 -9.01 3.54 46.43
N LYS A 115 -10.21 3.28 45.90
CA LYS A 115 -11.50 3.66 46.49
C LYS A 115 -12.02 2.56 47.42
#